data_AF-A0AB73NEI9-F1
#
_entry.id   AF-A0AB73NEI9-F1
#
_cell.length_a   1.000
_cell.length_b   1.000
_cell.length_c   1.000
_cell.angle_alpha   90.00
_cell.angle_beta   90.00
_cell.angle_gamma   90.00
#
_symmetry.space_group_name_H-M   'P 1'
#
loop_
_entity.id
_entity.type
_entity.pdbx_description
1 polymer ?
#
loop_
_entity_poly.entity_id
_entity_poly.type
_entity_poly.pdbx_seq_one_letter_code
_entity_poly.pdbx_strand_id
1 'polypeptide(L)' 'MNPNEKLEIHYSHLLGISSPWSVESVELNVTAKRVDIEVVYDEKEMVECPDCGK' A
#
# COMPACT_ATOMS: atom_id res chain seq x y z
N MET A 1 15.46 -0.47 12.08
CA MET A 1 15.08 -0.32 10.66
C MET A 1 14.35 -1.59 10.27
N ASN A 2 13.09 -1.46 9.87
CA ASN A 2 12.33 -2.55 9.27
C ASN A 2 12.99 -2.87 7.91
N PRO A 3 13.46 -4.10 7.65
CA PRO A 3 14.05 -4.46 6.36
C PRO A 3 13.12 -4.20 5.17
N ASN A 4 11.81 -4.23 5.41
CA ASN A 4 10.76 -4.06 4.41
C ASN A 4 10.34 -2.60 4.20
N GLU A 5 10.83 -1.65 5.00
CA GLU A 5 10.47 -0.22 4.88
C GLU A 5 10.80 0.33 3.47
N LYS A 6 11.91 -0.13 2.87
CA LYS A 6 12.26 0.22 1.48
C LYS A 6 11.29 -0.37 0.45
N LEU A 7 10.72 -1.53 0.73
CA LEU A 7 9.74 -2.20 -0.13
C LEU A 7 8.40 -1.48 -0.07
N GLU A 8 7.93 -1.17 1.14
CA GLU A 8 6.70 -0.43 1.41
C GLU A 8 6.75 0.95 0.72
N ILE A 9 7.83 1.71 0.90
CA ILE A 9 8.03 3.01 0.23
C ILE A 9 8.04 2.87 -1.30
N HIS A 10 8.71 1.84 -1.82
CA HIS A 10 8.76 1.61 -3.26
C HIS A 10 7.36 1.37 -3.85
N TYR A 11 6.55 0.53 -3.19
CA TYR A 11 5.19 0.25 -3.65
C TYR A 11 4.24 1.44 -3.47
N SER A 12 4.39 2.25 -2.42
CA SER A 12 3.63 3.50 -2.29
C SER A 12 3.84 4.40 -3.52
N HIS A 13 5.09 4.54 -3.98
CA HIS A 13 5.38 5.32 -5.19
C HIS A 13 4.79 4.70 -6.47
N LEU A 14 4.84 3.37 -6.62
CA LEU A 14 4.27 2.70 -7.80
C LEU A 14 2.74 2.84 -7.86
N LEU A 15 2.08 2.78 -6.70
CA LEU A 15 0.63 2.94 -6.58
C LEU A 15 0.19 4.42 -6.64
N GLY A 16 1.13 5.37 -6.59
CA GLY A 16 0.83 6.79 -6.57
C GLY A 16 0.13 7.26 -5.29
N ILE A 17 0.27 6.51 -4.20
CA ILE A 17 -0.33 6.83 -2.91
C ILE A 17 0.66 7.53 -1.98
N SER A 18 0.12 8.38 -1.10
CA SER A 18 0.86 9.13 -0.09
C SER A 18 0.01 9.28 1.17
N SER A 19 0.63 9.80 2.23
CA SER A 19 -0.06 10.15 3.48
C SER A 19 -1.43 10.81 3.22
N PRO A 20 -2.51 10.36 3.87
CA PRO A 20 -2.52 9.42 5.01
C PRO A 20 -2.47 7.94 4.62
N TRP A 21 -2.41 7.61 3.33
CA TRP A 21 -2.28 6.23 2.87
C TRP A 21 -0.84 5.71 3.00
N SER A 22 -0.71 4.45 3.37
CA SER A 22 0.57 3.73 3.45
C SER A 22 0.39 2.25 3.09
N VAL A 23 1.42 1.64 2.51
CA VAL A 23 1.48 0.18 2.35
C VAL A 23 1.77 -0.46 3.71
N GLU A 24 0.87 -1.35 4.15
CA GLU A 24 1.05 -2.13 5.38
C GLU A 24 1.78 -3.44 5.11
N SER A 25 1.43 -4.12 4.02
CA SER A 25 2.00 -5.43 3.69
C SER A 25 2.11 -5.66 2.19
N VAL A 26 3.08 -6.49 1.80
CA VAL A 26 3.28 -6.95 0.42
C VAL A 26 3.51 -8.46 0.45
N GLU A 27 2.60 -9.21 -0.16
CA GLU A 27 2.70 -10.67 -0.28
C GLU A 27 2.90 -11.08 -1.73
N LEU A 28 3.93 -11.90 -1.97
CA LEU A 28 4.22 -12.47 -3.29
C LEU A 28 3.84 -13.96 -3.30
N ASN A 29 2.89 -14.31 -4.15
CA ASN A 29 2.55 -15.70 -4.44
C ASN A 29 2.98 -16.08 -5.86
N VAL A 30 4.15 -16.74 -5.97
CA VAL A 30 4.74 -17.13 -7.26
C VAL A 30 3.90 -18.18 -7.99
N THR A 31 3.35 -19.15 -7.25
CA THR A 31 2.52 -20.22 -7.82
C THR A 31 1.26 -19.65 -8.47
N ALA A 32 0.62 -18.69 -7.81
CA ALA A 32 -0.55 -17.99 -8.32
C ALA A 32 -0.19 -16.84 -9.28
N LYS A 33 1.10 -16.51 -9.46
CA LYS A 33 1.59 -15.35 -10.21
C LYS A 33 0.91 -14.05 -9.77
N ARG A 34 0.76 -13.87 -8.47
CA ARG A 34 0.00 -12.78 -7.85
C ARG A 34 0.87 -12.05 -6.84
N VAL A 35 0.69 -10.72 -6.79
CA VAL A 35 1.22 -9.87 -5.75
C VAL A 35 0.02 -9.20 -5.09
N ASP A 36 -0.09 -9.36 -3.78
CA ASP A 36 -1.10 -8.72 -2.95
C ASP A 36 -0.44 -7.60 -2.16
N ILE A 37 -1.03 -6.40 -2.23
CA ILE A 37 -0.53 -5.22 -1.54
C ILE A 37 -1.66 -4.68 -0.69
N GLU A 38 -1.46 -4.66 0.62
CA GLU A 38 -2.40 -4.10 1.57
C GLU A 38 -2.05 -2.63 1.82
N VAL A 39 -3.05 -1.76 1.65
CA VAL A 39 -2.92 -0.32 1.87
C VAL A 39 -3.89 0.10 2.96
N VAL A 40 -3.39 0.88 3.88
CA VAL A 40 -4.14 1.39 5.04
C VAL A 40 -4.04 2.90 5.10
N TYR A 41 -4.96 3.52 5.83
CA TYR A 41 -4.95 4.93 6.17
C TYR A 41 -5.43 5.10 7.61
N ASP A 42 -5.12 6.23 8.24
CA ASP A 42 -5.69 6.56 9.55
C ASP A 42 -7.19 6.86 9.38
N GLU A 43 -8.07 6.04 9.98
CA GLU A 43 -9.52 6.20 9.94
C GLU A 43 -10.02 7.57 10.45
N LYS A 44 -9.17 8.31 11.19
CA LYS A 44 -9.49 9.67 11.65
C LYS A 44 -9.37 10.72 10.54
N GLU A 45 -8.66 10.41 9.47
CA GLU A 45 -8.49 11.28 8.31
C GLU A 45 -9.61 10.99 7.30
N MET A 46 -10.28 12.04 6.82
CA MET A 46 -11.21 11.89 5.69
C MET A 46 -10.39 11.67 4.42
N VAL A 47 -10.50 10.48 3.85
CA VAL A 47 -9.82 10.11 2.61
C VAL A 47 -10.83 9.74 1.54
N GLU A 48 -10.50 10.07 0.30
CA GLU A 48 -11.15 9.50 -0.87
C GLU A 48 -10.42 8.21 -1.26
N CYS A 49 -11.15 7.15 -1.56
CA CYS A 49 -10.55 5.92 -2.06
C CYS A 49 -9.82 6.18 -3.38
N PRO A 50 -8.53 5.83 -3.54
CA PRO A 50 -7.78 6.11 -4.76
C PRO A 50 -8.26 5.29 -5.98
N ASP A 51 -9.01 4.21 -5.76
CA ASP A 51 -9.55 3.37 -6.83
C ASP A 51 -10.94 3.82 -7.29
N CYS A 52 -11.84 4.17 -6.36
CA CYS A 52 -13.23 4.50 -6.69
C CYS A 52 -13.66 5.95 -6.45
N GLY A 53 -12.79 6.77 -5.84
CA GLY A 53 -13.02 8.20 -5.59
C GLY A 53 -14.17 8.50 -4.62
N LYS A 54 -14.55 7.53 -3.79
CA LYS A 54 -15.60 7.64 -2.77
C LYS A 54 -15.05 7.34 -1.39
#